data_AF-A0A820MSP8-F1
#
_entry.id   AF-A0A820MSP8-F1
#
_cell.length_a   1.000
_cell.length_b   1.000
_cell.length_c   1.000
_cell.angle_alpha   90.00
_cell.angle_beta   90.00
_cell.angle_gamma   90.00
#
_symmetry.space_group_name_H-M   'P 1'
#
loop_
_entity.id
_entity.type
_entity.pdbx_description
1 polymer ?
#
loop_
_entity_poly.entity_id
_entity_poly.type
_entity_poly.pdbx_seq_one_letter_code
_entity_poly.pdbx_strand_id
1 'polypeptide(L)' 'MGNSKSARAFANESEYQYQPPGPNDSRSPCPALNALANHGYLPRDGKNIPQEVLQRAAQVFKFLLII' A
#
# COMPACT_ATOMS: atom_id res chain seq x y z
N MET A 1 -11.61 -4.52 -37.48
CA MET A 1 -12.23 -4.82 -36.17
C MET A 1 -11.19 -5.43 -35.26
N GLY A 2 -10.70 -4.65 -34.30
CA GLY A 2 -9.77 -5.11 -33.25
C GLY A 2 -10.04 -4.29 -32.00
N ASN A 3 -11.17 -4.58 -31.37
CA ASN A 3 -11.75 -3.85 -30.25
C ASN A 3 -10.95 -4.13 -28.97
N SER A 4 -9.96 -3.28 -28.69
CA SER A 4 -9.20 -3.23 -27.44
C SER A 4 -10.04 -2.67 -26.28
N LYS A 5 -11.22 -3.25 -26.03
CA LYS A 5 -11.93 -3.11 -24.74
C LYS A 5 -11.31 -4.04 -23.69
N SER A 6 -10.00 -3.93 -23.45
CA SER A 6 -9.33 -4.68 -22.38
C SER A 6 -8.53 -3.78 -21.42
N ALA A 7 -8.84 -2.49 -21.40
CA ALA A 7 -8.21 -1.52 -20.48
C ALA A 7 -8.97 -1.38 -19.14
N ARG A 8 -9.58 -2.46 -18.62
CA ARG A 8 -10.39 -2.40 -17.38
C ARG A 8 -10.41 -3.66 -16.50
N ALA A 9 -9.49 -4.60 -16.71
CA ALA A 9 -9.28 -5.73 -15.80
C ALA A 9 -7.77 -5.87 -15.57
N PHE A 10 -7.34 -6.00 -14.30
CA PHE A 10 -5.96 -5.91 -13.81
C PHE A 10 -5.39 -4.50 -13.65
N ALA A 11 -6.05 -3.66 -12.85
CA ALA A 11 -5.31 -2.61 -12.14
C ALA A 11 -4.36 -3.29 -11.12
N ASN A 12 -3.11 -3.52 -11.54
CA ASN A 12 -1.90 -3.48 -10.72
C ASN A 12 -1.81 -4.38 -9.45
N GLU A 13 -1.95 -5.70 -9.59
CA GLU A 13 -1.53 -6.66 -8.54
C GLU A 13 -0.07 -6.45 -8.09
N SER A 14 0.79 -6.02 -9.00
CA SER A 14 2.22 -5.74 -8.74
C SER A 14 2.47 -4.52 -7.85
N GLU A 15 1.56 -3.55 -7.80
CA GLU A 15 1.79 -2.27 -7.10
C GLU A 15 1.84 -2.46 -5.57
N TYR A 16 1.03 -3.39 -5.07
CA TYR A 16 0.89 -3.67 -3.64
C TYR A 16 1.62 -4.94 -3.16
N GLN A 17 2.51 -5.50 -3.99
CA GLN A 17 3.31 -6.64 -3.57
C GLN A 17 4.20 -6.28 -2.38
N TYR A 18 4.37 -7.28 -1.51
CA TYR A 18 5.28 -7.18 -0.38
C TYR A 18 6.70 -6.89 -0.87
N GLN A 19 7.34 -5.91 -0.25
CA GLN A 19 8.77 -5.65 -0.39
C GLN A 19 9.35 -5.41 1.00
N PRO A 20 10.48 -6.06 1.35
CA PRO A 20 11.15 -5.82 2.61
C PRO A 20 11.68 -4.37 2.68
N PRO A 21 11.74 -3.76 3.87
CA PRO A 21 12.36 -2.44 4.03
C PRO A 21 13.83 -2.47 3.62
N GLY A 22 14.25 -1.46 2.88
CA GLY A 22 15.66 -1.18 2.62
C GLY A 22 16.36 -0.60 3.87
N PRO A 23 17.70 -0.54 3.86
CA PRO A 23 18.49 -0.08 5.01
C PRO A 23 18.27 1.39 5.38
N ASN A 24 17.72 2.20 4.45
CA ASN A 24 17.48 3.64 4.66
C ASN A 24 15.99 3.97 4.86
N ASP A 25 15.13 2.95 4.89
CA ASP A 25 13.69 3.13 5.06
C ASP A 25 13.35 3.31 6.54
N SER A 26 12.40 4.21 6.81
CA SER A 26 11.91 4.44 8.16
C SER A 26 10.78 3.46 8.48
N ARG A 27 10.74 2.96 9.71
CA ARG A 27 9.64 2.16 10.22
C ARG A 27 9.22 2.67 11.59
N SER A 28 7.94 2.56 11.85
CA SER A 28 7.33 3.00 13.10
C SER A 28 7.30 1.86 14.12
N PRO A 29 7.07 2.13 15.41
CA PRO A 29 6.76 1.07 16.38
C PRO A 29 5.40 0.39 16.11
N CYS A 30 4.56 0.93 15.24
CA CYS A 30 3.25 0.36 14.92
C CYS A 30 3.39 -0.74 13.84
N PRO A 31 3.02 -2.00 14.15
CA PRO A 31 3.14 -3.09 13.18
C PRO A 31 2.27 -2.89 11.94
N ALA A 32 1.10 -2.26 12.12
CA ALA A 32 0.17 -1.98 11.03
C ALA A 32 0.78 -1.04 9.98
N LEU A 33 1.31 0.11 10.40
CA LEU A 33 1.94 1.07 9.49
C LEU A 33 3.11 0.46 8.72
N ASN A 34 3.88 -0.42 9.37
CA ASN A 34 5.01 -1.10 8.73
C ASN A 34 4.54 -2.06 7.63
N ALA A 35 3.46 -2.79 7.84
CA ALA A 35 2.89 -3.65 6.81
C ALA A 35 2.36 -2.83 5.62
N LEU A 36 1.67 -1.70 5.87
CA LEU A 36 1.20 -0.82 4.79
C LEU A 36 2.34 -0.25 3.95
N ALA A 37 3.45 0.15 4.59
CA ALA A 37 4.64 0.61 3.87
C ALA A 37 5.29 -0.54 3.06
N ASN A 38 5.40 -1.74 3.64
CA ASN A 38 5.94 -2.91 2.93
C ASN A 38 5.06 -3.36 1.76
N HIS A 39 3.77 -3.03 1.78
CA HIS A 39 2.83 -3.31 0.70
C HIS A 39 2.54 -2.09 -0.19
N GLY A 40 3.22 -0.95 -0.02
CA GLY A 40 3.02 0.21 -0.91
C GLY A 40 1.70 0.97 -0.74
N TYR A 41 0.91 0.68 0.30
CA TYR A 41 -0.24 1.50 0.70
C TYR A 41 0.19 2.83 1.35
N LEU A 42 1.40 2.84 1.92
CA LEU A 42 2.14 4.03 2.32
C LEU A 42 3.42 4.11 1.48
N PRO A 43 4.05 5.29 1.38
CA PRO A 43 5.41 5.43 0.86
C PRO A 43 6.32 4.36 1.46
N ARG A 44 6.98 3.56 0.60
CA ARG A 44 7.79 2.40 1.02
C ARG A 44 9.00 2.81 1.87
N ASP A 45 9.48 4.03 1.67
CA ASP A 45 10.53 4.66 2.46
C ASP A 45 10.08 5.04 3.88
N GLY A 46 8.77 4.99 4.16
CA GLY A 46 8.17 5.33 5.46
C GLY A 46 8.31 6.80 5.84
N LYS A 47 8.50 7.70 4.88
CA LYS A 47 8.74 9.14 5.12
C LYS A 47 7.66 10.00 4.44
N ASN A 48 7.55 11.26 4.88
CA ASN A 48 6.67 12.27 4.28
C ASN A 48 5.24 11.78 4.02
N ILE A 49 4.61 11.19 5.04
CA ILE A 49 3.27 10.63 4.92
C ILE A 49 2.24 11.73 5.22
N PRO A 50 1.52 12.28 4.21
CA PRO A 50 0.47 13.25 4.47
C PRO A 50 -0.72 12.57 5.17
N GLN A 51 -1.43 13.33 6.00
CA GLN A 51 -2.53 12.83 6.82
C GLN A 51 -3.63 12.13 5.99
N GLU A 52 -3.93 12.63 4.80
CA GLU A 52 -4.93 12.06 3.89
C GLU A 52 -4.55 10.66 3.41
N VAL A 53 -3.26 10.45 3.08
CA VAL A 53 -2.74 9.13 2.67
C VAL A 53 -2.77 8.18 3.86
N LEU A 54 -2.39 8.65 5.05
CA LEU A 54 -2.46 7.87 6.28
C LEU A 54 -3.89 7.43 6.60
N GLN A 55 -4.87 8.33 6.48
CA GLN A 55 -6.29 8.02 6.70
C GLN A 55 -6.82 7.00 5.71
N ARG A 56 -6.45 7.10 4.42
CA ARG A 56 -6.80 6.11 3.39
C ARG A 56 -6.16 4.76 3.68
N ALA A 57 -4.86 4.73 3.98
CA ALA A 57 -4.15 3.50 4.30
C ALA A 57 -4.70 2.82 5.58
N ALA A 58 -5.13 3.59 6.58
CA ALA A 58 -5.75 3.05 7.79
C ALA A 58 -7.10 2.35 7.51
N GLN A 59 -7.81 2.69 6.43
CA GLN A 59 -9.04 2.00 6.03
C GLN A 59 -8.76 0.57 5.53
N VAL A 60 -7.58 0.31 4.98
CA VAL A 60 -7.16 -1.04 4.57
C VAL A 60 -7.15 -2.00 5.78
N PHE A 61 -6.70 -1.53 6.96
CA PHE A 61 -6.76 -2.33 8.19
C PHE A 61 -8.14 -2.47 8.80
N LYS A 62 -9.04 -1.50 8.59
CA LYS A 62 -10.43 -1.66 9.04
C LYS A 62 -11.13 -2.86 8.39
N PHE A 63 -10.71 -3.24 7.18
CA PHE A 63 -11.20 -4.47 6.54
C PHE A 63 -10.61 -5.76 7.14
N LEU A 64 -9.49 -5.70 7.86
CA LEU A 64 -8.87 -6.87 8.49
C LEU A 64 -9.46 -7.20 9.87
N LEU A 65 -10.19 -6.27 10.51
CA LEU A 65 -10.76 -6.42 11.85
C LEU A 65 -12.24 -6.90 11.88
N ILE A 66 -12.79 -7.35 10.74
CA ILE A 66 -14.15 -7.92 10.63
C ILE A 66 -14.13 -9.45 10.43
N ILE A 67 -12.98 -10.09 10.65
CA ILE A 67 -12.85 -11.56 10.73
C ILE A 67 -12.44 -12.00 12.12
#